data_AF-X1BW99-F1
#
_entry.id   AF-X1BW99-F1
#
_cell.length_a   1.000
_cell.length_b   1.000
_cell.length_c   1.000
_cell.angle_alpha   90.00
_cell.angle_beta   90.00
_cell.angle_gamma   90.00
#
_symmetry.space_group_name_H-M   'P 1'
#
loop_
_entity.id
_entity.type
_entity.pdbx_description
1 polymer ?
#
loop_
_entity_poly.entity_id
_entity_poly.type
_entity_poly.pdbx_seq_one_letter_code
_entity_poly.pdbx_strand_id
1 'polypeptide(L)' 'MIVNLKNLEETRSFYKLELEKKELTERERDKYSKALKLIEKCISEKEKSGETKKDYYVEN' A
#
# COMPACT_ATOMS: atom_id res chain seq x y z
N MET A 1 -3.17 15.38 -0.25
CA MET A 1 -2.25 14.29 -0.63
C MET A 1 -3.06 13.28 -1.43
N ILE A 2 -2.83 13.19 -2.74
CA ILE A 2 -3.59 12.27 -3.60
C ILE A 2 -3.01 10.87 -3.40
N VAL A 3 -3.82 9.94 -2.90
CA VAL A 3 -3.44 8.52 -2.75
C VAL A 3 -3.97 7.78 -3.97
N ASN A 4 -3.17 7.74 -5.03
CA ASN A 4 -3.46 6.97 -6.24
C ASN A 4 -3.14 5.49 -6.01
N LEU A 5 -3.86 4.61 -6.72
CA LEU A 5 -3.69 3.15 -6.63
C LEU A 5 -2.24 2.72 -6.83
N LYS A 6 -1.54 3.34 -7.77
CA LYS A 6 -0.11 3.12 -8.04
C LYS A 6 0.77 3.40 -6.81
N ASN A 7 0.53 4.49 -6.08
CA ASN A 7 1.28 4.82 -4.88
C ASN A 7 1.04 3.77 -3.78
N LEU A 8 -0.18 3.22 -3.69
CA LEU A 8 -0.49 2.14 -2.75
C LEU A 8 0.19 0.82 -3.14
N GLU A 9 0.25 0.49 -4.43
CA GLU A 9 0.97 -0.68 -4.94
C GLU A 9 2.49 -0.59 -4.71
N GLU A 10 3.07 0.59 -4.93
CA GLU A 10 4.48 0.87 -4.63
C GLU A 10 4.75 0.77 -3.12
N THR A 11 3.89 1.36 -2.30
CA THR A 11 3.99 1.26 -0.83
C THR A 11 3.85 -0.19 -0.38
N ARG A 12 2.92 -0.97 -0.94
CA ARG A 12 2.77 -2.41 -0.65
C ARG A 12 4.06 -3.17 -0.95
N SER A 13 4.69 -2.88 -2.10
CA SER A 13 5.94 -3.51 -2.52
C SER A 13 7.08 -3.17 -1.57
N PHE A 14 7.18 -1.90 -1.17
CA PHE A 14 8.15 -1.44 -0.17
C PHE A 14 7.98 -2.20 1.17
N TYR A 15 6.76 -2.25 1.72
CA TYR A 15 6.50 -2.93 2.99
C TYR A 15 6.78 -4.45 2.93
N LYS A 16 6.57 -5.09 1.78
CA LYS A 16 6.94 -6.50 1.58
C LYS A 16 8.45 -6.71 1.63
N LEU A 17 9.22 -5.86 0.95
CA LEU A 17 10.69 -5.91 0.98
C LEU A 17 11.24 -5.65 2.39
N GLU A 18 10.66 -4.69 3.12
CA GLU A 18 11.06 -4.42 4.50
C GLU A 18 10.80 -5.65 5.40
N LEU A 19 9.68 -6.36 5.23
CA LEU A 19 9.36 -7.56 6.00
C LEU A 19 10.34 -8.73 5.80
N GLU A 20 11.06 -8.76 4.67
CA GLU A 20 12.07 -9.78 4.38
C GLU A 20 13.40 -9.54 5.12
N LYS A 21 13.59 -8.34 5.67
CA LYS A 21 14.80 -8.01 6.44
C LYS A 21 14.91 -8.88 7.69
N LYS A 22 16.01 -9.64 7.77
CA LYS A 22 16.29 -10.56 8.89
C LYS A 22 16.48 -9.85 10.23
N GLU A 23 16.87 -8.58 10.19
CA GLU A 23 17.14 -7.74 11.36
C GLU A 23 15.89 -7.24 12.09
N LEU A 24 14.69 -7.39 11.50
CA LEU A 24 13.45 -6.97 12.14
C LEU A 24 13.14 -7.85 13.36
N THR A 25 12.91 -7.18 14.50
CA THR A 25 12.34 -7.80 15.69
C THR A 25 10.91 -8.27 15.43
N GLU A 26 10.42 -9.20 16.25
CA GLU A 26 9.04 -9.69 16.14
C GLU A 26 8.00 -8.56 16.23
N ARG A 27 8.25 -7.56 17.09
CA ARG A 27 7.37 -6.40 17.24
C ARG A 27 7.36 -5.52 16.00
N GLU A 28 8.50 -5.34 15.36
CA GLU A 28 8.57 -4.58 14.10
C GLU A 28 7.87 -5.34 12.99
N ARG A 29 8.11 -6.64 12.85
CA ARG A 29 7.39 -7.48 11.86
C ARG A 29 5.88 -7.42 12.04
N ASP A 30 5.39 -7.45 13.28
CA ASP A 30 3.95 -7.30 13.56
C ASP A 30 3.43 -5.93 13.11
N LYS A 31 4.16 -4.84 13.38
CA LYS A 31 3.80 -3.49 12.89
C LYS A 31 3.78 -3.42 11.36
N TYR A 32 4.81 -3.92 10.69
CA TYR A 32 4.89 -3.95 9.23
C TYR A 32 3.78 -4.83 8.63
N SER A 33 3.47 -5.98 9.25
CA SER A 33 2.38 -6.87 8.82
C SER A 33 1.01 -6.20 8.95
N LYS A 34 0.76 -5.49 10.06
CA LYS A 34 -0.47 -4.70 10.25
C LYS A 34 -0.60 -3.59 9.22
N ALA A 35 0.48 -2.86 8.96
CA ALA A 35 0.50 -1.82 7.93
C ALA A 35 0.23 -2.41 6.53
N LEU A 36 0.85 -3.54 6.20
CA LEU A 36 0.64 -4.22 4.91
C LEU A 36 -0.83 -4.63 4.72
N LYS A 37 -1.48 -5.19 5.75
CA LYS A 37 -2.91 -5.53 5.70
C LYS A 37 -3.81 -4.32 5.45
N LEU A 38 -3.49 -3.17 6.05
CA LEU A 38 -4.23 -1.93 5.83
C LEU A 38 -4.08 -1.45 4.38
N ILE A 39 -2.86 -1.48 3.83
CA ILE A 39 -2.59 -1.08 2.43
C ILE A 39 -3.35 -2.00 1.46
N GLU A 40 -3.31 -3.32 1.68
CA GLU A 40 -4.04 -4.27 0.83
C GLU A 40 -5.55 -4.08 0.89
N LYS A 41 -6.10 -3.76 2.07
CA LYS A 41 -7.51 -3.39 2.22
C LYS A 41 -7.85 -2.12 1.42
N CYS A 42 -7.04 -1.07 1.53
CA CYS A 42 -7.24 0.18 0.78
C CYS A 42 -7.19 -0.04 -0.74
N ILE A 43 -6.25 -0.87 -1.22
CA ILE A 43 -6.16 -1.25 -2.63
C ILE A 43 -7.45 -1.96 -3.06
N SER A 44 -7.89 -2.96 -2.32
CA SER A 44 -9.10 -3.72 -2.64
C SER A 44 -10.36 -2.86 -2.64
N GLU A 45 -10.47 -1.90 -1.71
CA GLU A 45 -11.59 -0.95 -1.66
C GLU A 45 -11.59 -0.02 -2.88
N LYS A 46 -10.43 0.48 -3.31
CA LYS A 46 -10.30 1.31 -4.51
C LYS A 46 -10.61 0.54 -5.79
N GLU A 47 -10.13 -0.69 -5.91
CA GLU A 47 -10.46 -1.58 -7.03
C GLU A 47 -11.98 -1.86 -7.12
N LYS A 48 -12.62 -2.17 -5.98
CA LYS A 48 -14.08 -2.38 -5.88
C LYS A 48 -14.89 -1.14 -6.20
N SER A 49 -14.38 0.04 -5.86
CA SER A 49 -15.01 1.33 -6.18
C SER A 49 -14.99 1.65 -7.68
N GLY A 50 -14.38 0.81 -8.52
CA GLY A 50 -14.26 1.09 -9.95
C GLY A 50 -13.31 2.25 -10.25
N GLU A 51 -12.40 2.60 -9.33
CA GLU A 51 -11.24 3.45 -9.61
C GLU A 51 -10.22 2.66 -10.44
N THR A 52 -10.65 2.24 -11.64
CA THR A 52 -9.86 1.49 -12.59
C THR A 52 -8.79 2.41 -13.16
N LYS A 53 -7.58 2.41 -12.57
CA LYS A 53 -6.34 3.02 -13.09
C LYS A 53 -6.55 4.26 -13.99
N LYS A 54 -7.36 5.22 -13.55
CA LYS A 54 -7.46 6.50 -14.24
C LYS A 54 -6.44 7.40 -13.57
N ASP A 55 -5.35 7.64 -14.28
CA ASP A 55 -4.48 8.78 -14.02
C ASP A 55 -5.34 10.03 -14.15
N TYR A 56 -5.89 10.51 -13.04
CA TYR A 56 -6.57 11.81 -13.02
C TYR A 56 -5.48 12.89 -12.97
N TYR A 57 -5.09 13.40 -14.15
CA TYR A 57 -4.68 14.79 -14.25
C TYR A 57 -5.92 15.64 -13.94
N VAL A 58 -5.89 16.35 -12.83
CA VAL A 58 -6.82 17.45 -12.58
C VAL A 58 -6.04 18.72 -12.93
N GLU A 59 -6.28 19.26 -14.13
CA GLU A 59 -5.89 20.64 -14.45
C GLU A 59 -6.63 21.57 -13.49
N ASN A 60 -5.87 22.42 -12.79
CA ASN A 60 -6.41 23.60 -12.09
C ASN A 60 -6.55 24.75 -13.08
#